data_AF-A0A2V5MJM2-F1
#
_entry.id   AF-A0A2V5MJM2-F1
#
_cell.length_a   1.000
_cell.length_b   1.000
_cell.length_c   1.000
_cell.angle_alpha   90.00
_cell.angle_beta   90.00
_cell.angle_gamma   90.00
#
_symmetry.space_group_name_H-M   'P 1'
#
loop_
_entity.id
_entity.type
_entity.pdbx_description
1 polymer ?
#
loop_
_entity_poly.entity_id
_entity_poly.type
_entity_poly.pdbx_seq_one_letter_code
_entity_poly.pdbx_strand_id
1 'polypeptide(L)'
;MSRILTVRIEAELLAKAEARASQLGMERARYVRNLIERDVENGSTAARRRFASEDLVGRFRLGGQSASNQQVREILRRRSKHEAHR
;
A
#
# COMPACT_ATOMS: atom_id res chain seq x y z
N MET A 1 -20.23 -16.62 -14.69
CA MET A 1 -19.28 -17.61 -15.24
C MET A 1 -17.98 -17.54 -14.46
N SER A 2 -17.45 -18.65 -13.96
CA SER A 2 -16.12 -18.69 -13.33
C SER A 2 -15.03 -18.71 -14.41
N ARG A 3 -13.95 -17.96 -14.18
CA ARG A 3 -12.72 -18.05 -14.99
C ARG A 3 -11.68 -18.83 -14.19
N ILE A 4 -10.91 -19.69 -14.88
CA ILE A 4 -9.89 -20.53 -14.24
C ILE A 4 -8.57 -19.77 -14.24
N LEU A 5 -7.90 -19.74 -13.08
CA LEU A 5 -6.54 -19.23 -12.93
C LEU A 5 -5.59 -20.42 -12.71
N THR A 6 -4.63 -20.59 -13.61
CA THR A 6 -3.56 -21.60 -13.49
C THR A 6 -2.22 -20.88 -13.32
N VAL A 7 -1.46 -21.25 -12.28
CA VAL A 7 -0.20 -20.58 -11.93
C VAL A 7 0.87 -21.62 -11.68
N ARG A 8 2.10 -21.35 -12.14
CA ARG A 8 3.28 -22.13 -11.75
C ARG A 8 3.84 -21.55 -10.45
N ILE A 9 4.05 -22.40 -9.46
CA ILE A 9 4.63 -22.03 -8.17
C ILE A 9 5.61 -23.11 -7.74
N GLU A 10 6.58 -22.70 -6.92
CA GLU A 10 7.53 -23.63 -6.31
C GLU A 10 6.81 -24.66 -5.43
N ALA A 11 7.30 -25.90 -5.44
CA ALA A 11 6.69 -27.00 -4.70
C ALA A 11 6.63 -26.73 -3.18
N GLU A 12 7.66 -26.08 -2.63
CA GLU A 12 7.70 -25.72 -1.21
C GLU A 12 6.61 -24.69 -0.86
N LEU A 13 6.34 -23.73 -1.74
CA LEU A 13 5.30 -22.73 -1.53
C LEU A 13 3.91 -23.38 -1.56
N LEU A 14 3.69 -24.31 -2.50
CA LEU A 14 2.46 -25.09 -2.56
C LEU A 14 2.23 -25.88 -1.28
N ALA A 15 3.24 -26.60 -0.79
CA ALA A 15 3.16 -27.38 0.44
C ALA A 15 2.80 -26.52 1.67
N LYS A 16 3.39 -25.33 1.79
CA LYS A 16 3.06 -24.37 2.86
C LYS A 16 1.62 -23.87 2.77
N ALA A 17 1.14 -23.60 1.56
CA ALA A 17 -0.24 -23.17 1.33
C ALA A 17 -1.25 -24.28 1.68
N GLU A 18 -0.94 -25.53 1.32
CA GLU A 18 -1.75 -26.71 1.67
C GLU A 18 -1.80 -26.94 3.16
N ALA A 19 -0.66 -26.92 3.85
CA ALA A 19 -0.60 -27.08 5.30
C ALA A 19 -1.47 -26.02 6.02
N ARG A 20 -1.41 -24.75 5.56
CA ARG A 20 -2.26 -23.68 6.10
C ARG A 20 -3.74 -23.89 5.79
N ALA A 21 -4.07 -24.35 4.59
CA ALA A 21 -5.44 -24.66 4.23
C ALA A 21 -6.01 -25.77 5.13
N SER A 22 -5.24 -26.85 5.34
CA SER A 22 -5.59 -27.95 6.24
C SER A 22 -5.77 -27.50 7.69
N GLN A 23 -4.88 -26.65 8.22
CA GLN A 23 -5.00 -26.09 9.57
C GLN A 23 -6.29 -25.27 9.76
N LEU A 24 -6.77 -24.62 8.69
CA LEU A 24 -8.01 -23.85 8.70
C LEU A 24 -9.25 -24.69 8.36
N GLY A 25 -9.10 -25.99 8.12
CA GLY A 25 -10.21 -26.86 7.68
C GLY A 25 -10.77 -26.46 6.31
N MET A 26 -9.95 -25.89 5.44
CA MET A 26 -10.36 -25.38 4.13
C MET A 26 -9.68 -26.12 3.00
N GLU A 27 -10.35 -26.18 1.84
CA GLU A 27 -9.71 -26.61 0.60
C GLU A 27 -8.66 -25.61 0.13
N ARG A 28 -7.60 -26.12 -0.50
CA ARG A 28 -6.50 -25.33 -1.09
C ARG A 28 -7.01 -24.21 -2.01
N ALA A 29 -7.95 -24.52 -2.92
CA ALA A 29 -8.48 -23.53 -3.86
C ALA A 29 -9.23 -22.40 -3.15
N ARG A 30 -10.00 -22.73 -2.10
CA ARG A 30 -10.68 -21.74 -1.26
C ARG A 30 -9.69 -20.89 -0.47
N TYR A 31 -8.62 -21.49 0.05
CA TYR A 31 -7.55 -20.76 0.73
C TYR A 31 -6.88 -19.73 -0.18
N VAL A 32 -6.47 -20.14 -1.38
CA VAL A 32 -5.82 -19.25 -2.36
C VAL A 32 -6.79 -18.15 -2.82
N ARG A 33 -8.06 -18.49 -3.09
CA ARG A 33 -9.08 -17.50 -3.42
C ARG A 33 -9.22 -16.44 -2.33
N ASN A 34 -9.39 -16.85 -1.07
CA ASN A 34 -9.54 -15.93 0.05
C ASN A 34 -8.30 -15.04 0.23
N LEU A 35 -7.10 -15.56 -0.06
CA LEU A 35 -5.87 -14.79 -0.01
C LEU A 35 -5.88 -13.69 -1.08
N ILE A 36 -6.29 -14.01 -2.31
CA ILE A 36 -6.43 -13.02 -3.41
C ILE A 36 -7.51 -11.99 -3.07
N GLU A 37 -8.66 -12.41 -2.55
CA GLU A 37 -9.75 -11.50 -2.17
C GLU A 37 -9.28 -10.49 -1.11
N ARG A 38 -8.62 -10.98 -0.05
CA ARG A 38 -8.05 -10.12 0.99
C ARG A 38 -6.97 -9.18 0.44
N ASP A 39 -6.12 -9.68 -0.45
CA ASP A 39 -5.09 -8.85 -1.08
C ASP A 39 -5.70 -7.73 -1.91
N VAL A 40 -6.74 -8.02 -2.69
CA VAL A 40 -7.47 -7.02 -3.48
C VAL A 40 -8.20 -6.01 -2.58
N GLU A 41 -8.85 -6.48 -1.51
CA GLU A 41 -9.51 -5.62 -0.51
C GLU A 41 -8.49 -4.67 0.15
N ASN A 42 -7.35 -5.21 0.60
CA ASN A 42 -6.30 -4.45 1.26
C ASN A 42 -5.53 -3.53 0.28
N GLY A 43 -5.38 -3.95 -0.97
CA GLY A 43 -4.72 -3.22 -2.05
C GLY A 43 -5.43 -1.93 -2.48
N SER A 44 -6.68 -1.73 -2.05
CA SER A 44 -7.43 -0.48 -2.26
C SER A 44 -7.13 0.63 -1.24
N THR A 45 -6.40 0.34 -0.15
CA THR A 45 -6.11 1.32 0.90
C THR A 45 -4.84 2.14 0.68
N ALA A 46 -4.06 1.83 -0.36
CA ALA A 46 -3.18 2.82 -0.98
C ALA A 46 -4.01 3.79 -1.84
N ALA A 47 -5.15 4.27 -1.30
CA ALA A 47 -5.65 5.58 -1.67
C ALA A 47 -4.45 6.50 -1.57
N ARG A 48 -3.94 6.96 -2.73
CA ARG A 48 -3.12 8.16 -2.86
C ARG A 48 -3.69 9.12 -1.84
N ARG A 49 -2.99 9.33 -0.71
CA ARG A 49 -3.44 10.26 0.33
C ARG A 49 -3.66 11.58 -0.39
N ARG A 50 -4.90 11.88 -0.77
CA ARG A 50 -5.30 13.20 -1.21
C ARG A 50 -4.83 14.11 -0.09
N PHE A 51 -4.25 15.24 -0.48
CA PHE A 51 -3.75 16.20 0.49
C PHE A 51 -4.80 16.39 1.58
N ALA A 52 -4.47 16.08 2.83
CA ALA A 52 -5.39 16.24 3.96
C ALA A 52 -5.75 17.71 4.22
N SER A 53 -5.22 18.61 3.40
CA SER A 53 -5.39 20.05 3.43
C SER A 53 -5.40 20.54 2.00
N GLU A 54 -6.52 20.34 1.29
CA GLU A 54 -6.74 20.96 -0.02
C GLU A 54 -6.49 22.48 0.05
N ASP A 55 -6.79 23.12 1.19
CA ASP A 55 -6.51 24.54 1.48
C ASP A 55 -5.01 24.93 1.45
N LEU A 56 -4.11 23.96 1.57
CA LEU A 56 -2.66 24.19 1.52
C LEU A 56 -2.07 23.89 0.14
N VAL A 57 -2.84 23.32 -0.78
CA VAL A 57 -2.42 23.10 -2.17
C VAL A 57 -2.19 24.46 -2.84
N GLY A 58 -0.97 24.69 -3.34
CA GLY A 58 -0.58 25.95 -3.98
C GLY A 58 -0.12 27.07 -3.01
N ARG A 59 -0.26 26.92 -1.69
CA ARG A 59 0.26 27.91 -0.71
C ARG A 59 1.78 27.85 -0.54
N PHE A 60 2.40 26.71 -0.84
CA PHE A 60 3.86 26.61 -0.90
C PHE A 60 4.33 26.79 -2.34
N ARG A 61 5.04 27.89 -2.62
CA ARG A 61 5.72 28.12 -3.91
C ARG A 61 6.91 27.17 -4.03
N LEU A 62 6.66 25.95 -4.51
CA LEU A 62 7.69 24.93 -4.73
C LEU A 62 8.20 24.89 -6.18
N GLY A 63 8.40 26.06 -6.80
CA GLY A 63 9.04 26.15 -8.11
C GLY A 63 8.29 25.46 -9.24
N GLY A 64 6.95 25.53 -9.25
CA GLY A 64 6.13 25.11 -10.40
C GLY A 64 5.65 23.65 -10.38
N GLN A 65 5.91 22.88 -9.33
CA GLN A 65 5.29 21.56 -9.12
C GLN A 65 4.28 21.58 -7.96
N SER A 66 3.17 20.85 -8.11
CA SER A 66 2.17 20.68 -7.06
C SER A 66 2.83 20.11 -5.81
N ALA A 67 2.72 20.84 -4.71
CA ALA A 67 3.41 20.49 -3.47
C ALA A 67 2.97 19.13 -2.95
N SER A 68 3.92 18.23 -2.72
CA SER A 68 3.66 16.96 -2.03
C SER A 68 3.81 17.14 -0.50
N ASN A 69 3.06 16.36 0.32
CA ASN A 69 3.16 16.44 1.79
C ASN A 69 4.58 16.12 2.29
N GLN A 70 5.28 15.24 1.58
CA GLN A 70 6.66 14.89 1.88
C GLN A 70 7.59 16.10 1.65
N GLN A 71 7.43 16.80 0.53
CA GLN A 71 8.21 18.01 0.22
C GLN A 71 7.95 19.13 1.24
N VAL A 72 6.69 19.37 1.61
CA VAL A 72 6.33 20.39 2.61
C VAL A 72 6.94 20.05 3.98
N ARG A 73 6.82 18.80 4.45
CA ARG A 73 7.43 18.36 5.71
C ARG A 73 8.94 18.51 5.70
N GLU A 74 9.58 18.21 4.59
CA GLU A 74 11.03 18.34 4.48
C GLU A 74 11.49 19.80 4.53
N ILE A 75 10.76 20.71 3.89
CA ILE A 75 11.05 22.15 3.95
C ILE A 75 10.83 22.73 5.35
N LEU A 76 9.73 22.36 6.01
CA LEU A 76 9.48 22.77 7.39
C LEU A 76 10.56 22.25 8.34
N ARG A 77 11.00 21.00 8.16
CA ARG A 77 12.10 20.40 8.94
C ARG A 77 13.43 21.13 8.70
N ARG A 78 13.69 21.63 7.48
CA ARG A 78 14.89 22.42 7.18
C ARG A 78 14.80 23.81 7.82
N ARG A 79 13.63 24.46 7.81
CA ARG A 79 13.42 25.77 8.45
C ARG A 79 13.55 25.72 9.97
N SER A 80 12.93 24.73 10.62
CA SER A 80 13.01 24.60 12.09
C SER A 80 14.44 24.37 12.57
N LYS A 81 15.29 23.72 11.76
CA LYS A 81 16.72 23.55 12.05
C LYS A 81 17.53 24.84 11.89
N HIS A 82 17.09 25.75 11.01
CA HIS A 82 17.74 27.05 10.83
C HIS A 82 17.35 28.06 11.92
N GLU A 83 16.13 27.98 12.46
CA GLU A 83 15.69 28.83 13.58
C GLU A 83 16.30 28.40 14.92
N ALA A 84 16.63 27.11 15.10
CA ALA A 84 17.29 26.61 16.31
C ALA A 84 18.78 26.99 16.44
N HIS A 85 19.37 27.62 15.41
CA HIS A 85 20.78 28.04 15.36
C HIS A 85 20.96 29.55 15.39
N ARG A 86 19.91 30.32 15.74
CA ARG A 86 19.98 31.78 15.88
C ARG A 86 19.76 32.21 17.32
#